data_AF-A0A970R912-F1
#
_entry.id   AF-A0A970R912-F1
#
_cell.length_a   1.000
_cell.length_b   1.000
_cell.length_c   1.000
_cell.angle_alpha   90.00
_cell.angle_beta   90.00
_cell.angle_gamma   90.00
#
_symmetry.space_group_name_H-M   'P 1'
#
loop_
_entity.id
_entity.type
_entity.pdbx_description
1 polymer ?
#
loop_
_entity_poly.entity_id
_entity_poly.type
_entity_poly.pdbx_seq_one_letter_code
_entity_poly.pdbx_strand_id
1 'polypeptide(L)'
;MVSSRGFSLIELMVGLALLAFLIMLAVPFTNTWSNSTKLHEAESLLRQGVGRTKALAQRNELGITGSQTAAILCRDSTTAVLTLYQAATCTGTPVWSAQLPTAVNITNGETLFSCLAISNRGLPVASNSCNVTSTYTLSIGGESDTVTIN
;
A
#
# COMPACT_ATOMS: atom_id res chain seq x y z
N MET A 1 5.67 -26.44 -55.61
CA MET A 1 6.86 -25.56 -55.59
C MET A 1 6.54 -24.38 -54.68
N VAL A 2 7.15 -24.29 -53.50
CA VAL A 2 6.93 -23.18 -52.57
C VAL A 2 7.87 -22.05 -52.96
N SER A 3 7.33 -20.90 -53.36
CA SER A 3 8.10 -19.70 -53.67
C SER A 3 8.49 -19.01 -52.36
N SER A 4 9.75 -19.10 -51.96
CA SER A 4 10.31 -18.33 -50.85
C SER A 4 10.36 -16.85 -51.25
N ARG A 5 9.36 -16.07 -50.84
CA ARG A 5 9.38 -14.61 -50.98
C ARG A 5 10.37 -14.05 -49.96
N GLY A 6 11.50 -13.50 -50.44
CA GLY A 6 12.45 -12.79 -49.59
C GLY A 6 11.90 -11.42 -49.18
N PHE A 7 12.15 -11.01 -47.93
CA PHE A 7 11.84 -9.66 -47.46
C PHE A 7 12.76 -8.64 -48.16
N SER A 8 12.19 -7.50 -48.57
CA SER A 8 13.00 -6.40 -49.09
C SER A 8 13.69 -5.66 -47.94
N LEU A 9 14.92 -5.18 -48.17
CA LEU A 9 15.70 -4.43 -47.17
C LEU A 9 14.94 -3.17 -46.71
N ILE A 10 14.24 -2.50 -47.63
CA ILE A 10 13.41 -1.32 -47.29
C ILE A 10 12.19 -1.68 -46.44
N GLU A 11 11.58 -2.84 -46.68
CA GLU A 11 10.41 -3.31 -45.93
C GLU A 11 10.80 -3.60 -44.47
N LEU A 12 11.99 -4.18 -44.27
CA LEU A 12 12.55 -4.39 -42.94
C LEU A 12 12.88 -3.07 -42.24
N MET A 13 13.46 -2.09 -42.95
CA MET A 13 13.72 -0.76 -42.39
C MET A 13 12.44 -0.02 -41.97
N VAL A 14 11.41 -0.03 -42.83
CA VAL A 14 10.12 0.62 -42.52
C VAL A 14 9.42 -0.11 -41.37
N GLY A 15 9.45 -1.44 -41.35
CA GLY A 15 8.88 -2.24 -40.27
C GLY A 15 9.53 -1.95 -38.91
N LEU A 16 10.87 -1.88 -38.86
CA LEU A 16 11.60 -1.52 -37.65
C LEU A 16 11.33 -0.09 -37.19
N ALA A 17 11.22 0.86 -38.13
CA ALA A 17 10.89 2.25 -37.81
C ALA A 17 9.49 2.37 -37.18
N LEU A 18 8.49 1.68 -37.74
CA LEU A 18 7.13 1.64 -37.20
C LEU A 18 7.09 0.95 -35.83
N LEU A 19 7.80 -0.17 -35.66
CA LEU A 19 7.90 -0.86 -34.38
C LEU A 19 8.52 0.04 -33.30
N ALA A 20 9.61 0.74 -33.61
CA ALA A 20 10.26 1.66 -32.69
C ALA A 20 9.31 2.80 -32.26
N PHE A 21 8.54 3.35 -33.20
CA PHE A 21 7.55 4.39 -32.91
C PHE A 21 6.44 3.88 -31.97
N LEU A 22 5.93 2.66 -32.21
CA LEU A 22 4.90 2.06 -31.37
C LEU A 22 5.40 1.75 -29.95
N ILE A 23 6.64 1.25 -29.81
CA ILE A 23 7.24 0.98 -28.50
C ILE A 23 7.34 2.28 -27.69
N MET A 24 7.75 3.38 -28.32
CA MET A 24 7.89 4.67 -27.65
C MET A 24 6.57 5.18 -27.06
N LEU A 25 5.45 4.89 -27.72
CA LEU A 25 4.11 5.23 -27.22
C LEU A 25 3.62 4.29 -26.11
N ALA A 26 4.05 3.03 -26.10
CA ALA A 26 3.59 2.02 -25.14
C ALA A 26 4.27 2.11 -23.75
N VAL A 27 5.51 2.59 -23.69
CA VAL A 27 6.27 2.69 -22.43
C VAL A 27 5.60 3.55 -21.34
N PRO A 28 5.17 4.81 -21.60
CA PRO A 28 4.59 5.64 -20.53
C PRO A 28 3.31 5.05 -19.94
N PHE A 29 2.51 4.34 -20.75
CA PHE A 29 1.29 3.69 -20.31
C PHE A 29 1.56 2.54 -19.31
N THR A 30 2.65 1.79 -19.53
CA THR A 30 3.01 0.68 -18.64
C THR A 30 3.42 1.19 -17.25
N ASN A 31 4.10 2.35 -17.20
CA ASN A 31 4.56 2.94 -15.95
C ASN A 31 3.41 3.48 -15.08
N THR A 32 2.43 4.17 -15.67
CA THR A 32 1.27 4.67 -14.92
C THR A 32 0.44 3.52 -14.38
N TRP A 33 0.15 2.52 -15.22
CA TRP A 33 -0.56 1.33 -14.77
C TRP A 33 0.17 0.57 -13.65
N SER A 34 1.51 0.47 -13.74
CA SER A 34 2.31 -0.13 -12.65
C SER A 34 2.21 0.66 -11.34
N ASN A 35 2.12 1.99 -11.41
CA ASN A 35 1.97 2.83 -10.24
C ASN A 35 0.57 2.68 -9.61
N SER A 36 -0.49 2.71 -10.43
CA SER A 36 -1.86 2.54 -9.94
C SER A 36 -2.09 1.16 -9.30
N THR A 37 -1.51 0.11 -9.88
CA THR A 37 -1.62 -1.25 -9.30
C THR A 37 -0.95 -1.35 -7.94
N LYS A 38 0.24 -0.76 -7.76
CA LYS A 38 0.92 -0.67 -6.45
C LYS A 38 0.12 0.19 -5.46
N LEU A 39 -0.51 1.26 -5.94
CA LEU A 39 -1.34 2.14 -5.10
C LEU A 39 -2.55 1.38 -4.55
N HIS A 40 -3.27 0.66 -5.41
CA HIS A 40 -4.41 -0.17 -5.02
C HIS A 40 -4.00 -1.36 -4.13
N GLU A 41 -2.84 -1.96 -4.39
CA GLU A 41 -2.29 -3.00 -3.51
C GLU A 41 -2.02 -2.44 -2.10
N ALA A 42 -1.37 -1.28 -2.02
CA ALA A 42 -1.10 -0.61 -0.74
C ALA A 42 -2.39 -0.23 0.00
N GLU A 43 -3.40 0.29 -0.70
CA GLU A 43 -4.73 0.56 -0.14
C GLU A 43 -5.36 -0.72 0.43
N SER A 44 -5.37 -1.80 -0.36
CA SER A 44 -5.97 -3.08 0.02
C SER A 44 -5.29 -3.66 1.27
N LEU A 45 -3.96 -3.65 1.31
CA LEU A 45 -3.18 -4.09 2.47
C LEU A 45 -3.45 -3.23 3.71
N LEU A 46 -3.54 -1.91 3.54
CA LEU A 46 -3.87 -1.00 4.64
C LEU A 46 -5.28 -1.29 5.18
N ARG A 47 -6.29 -1.40 4.31
CA ARG A 47 -7.67 -1.74 4.70
C ARG A 47 -7.75 -3.09 5.39
N GLN A 48 -7.02 -4.09 4.90
CA GLN A 48 -6.94 -5.40 5.52
C GLN A 48 -6.30 -5.32 6.92
N GLY A 49 -5.17 -4.61 7.06
CA GLY A 49 -4.50 -4.41 8.34
C GLY A 49 -5.40 -3.71 9.36
N VAL A 50 -6.09 -2.65 8.94
CA VAL A 50 -7.06 -1.91 9.78
C VAL A 50 -8.21 -2.81 10.22
N GLY A 51 -8.84 -3.53 9.28
CA GLY A 51 -9.94 -4.45 9.59
C GLY A 51 -9.54 -5.55 10.57
N ARG A 52 -8.35 -6.13 10.37
CA ARG A 52 -7.78 -7.12 11.30
C ARG A 52 -7.50 -6.53 12.68
N THR A 53 -6.97 -5.32 12.74
CA THR A 53 -6.68 -4.63 14.01
C THR A 53 -7.95 -4.38 14.79
N LYS A 54 -9.01 -3.89 14.11
CA LYS A 54 -10.33 -3.67 14.71
C LYS A 54 -10.93 -4.97 15.24
N ALA A 55 -10.86 -6.05 14.47
CA ALA A 55 -11.33 -7.37 14.89
C ALA A 55 -10.57 -7.91 16.12
N LEU A 56 -9.24 -7.78 16.14
CA LEU A 56 -8.43 -8.21 17.30
C LEU A 56 -8.67 -7.35 18.53
N ALA A 57 -8.81 -6.03 18.36
CA ALA A 57 -9.14 -5.13 19.46
C ALA A 57 -10.48 -5.50 20.09
N GLN A 58 -11.49 -5.84 19.29
CA GLN A 58 -12.81 -6.27 19.78
C GLN A 58 -12.80 -7.63 20.46
N ARG A 59 -11.95 -8.57 20.01
CA ARG A 59 -11.74 -9.85 20.73
C ARG A 59 -11.19 -9.61 22.13
N ASN A 60 -10.38 -8.56 22.29
CA ASN A 60 -9.90 -8.05 23.58
C ASN A 60 -9.36 -9.15 24.51
N GLU A 61 -8.54 -10.07 23.99
CA GLU A 61 -8.08 -11.24 24.76
C GLU A 61 -7.23 -10.84 25.99
N LEU A 62 -6.65 -9.64 25.98
CA LEU A 62 -5.89 -9.07 27.09
C LEU A 62 -6.79 -8.39 28.16
N GLY A 63 -8.11 -8.37 27.98
CA GLY A 63 -9.04 -7.80 28.95
C GLY A 63 -8.89 -6.29 29.16
N ILE A 64 -8.44 -5.56 28.13
CA ILE A 64 -8.24 -4.10 28.21
C ILE A 64 -9.58 -3.41 28.39
N THR A 65 -9.66 -2.42 29.28
CA THR A 65 -10.88 -1.70 29.61
C THR A 65 -10.76 -0.21 29.31
N GLY A 66 -11.89 0.46 29.15
CA GLY A 66 -11.95 1.91 28.89
C GLY A 66 -11.45 2.29 27.50
N SER A 67 -10.67 3.38 27.42
CA SER A 67 -10.17 3.94 26.17
C SER A 67 -8.70 3.60 25.90
N GLN A 68 -8.20 2.52 26.48
CA GLN A 68 -6.84 2.06 26.28
C GLN A 68 -6.71 1.26 24.98
N THR A 69 -5.49 1.21 24.43
CA THR A 69 -5.17 0.46 23.22
C THR A 69 -5.29 -1.04 23.47
N ALA A 70 -6.16 -1.72 22.72
CA ALA A 70 -6.30 -3.17 22.74
C ALA A 70 -5.54 -3.87 21.61
N ALA A 71 -5.41 -3.22 20.45
CA ALA A 71 -4.56 -3.67 19.35
C ALA A 71 -3.98 -2.47 18.59
N ILE A 72 -2.85 -2.69 17.92
CA ILE A 72 -2.11 -1.66 17.21
C ILE A 72 -1.61 -2.19 15.86
N LEU A 73 -1.76 -1.37 14.83
CA LEU A 73 -1.17 -1.57 13.51
C LEU A 73 0.00 -0.60 13.36
N CYS A 74 1.18 -1.10 13.04
CA CYS A 74 2.40 -0.30 12.92
C CYS A 74 2.99 -0.44 11.53
N ARG A 75 3.63 0.62 11.07
CA ARG A 75 4.43 0.62 9.84
C ARG A 75 5.88 0.87 10.22
N ASP A 76 6.75 0.01 9.73
CA ASP A 76 8.19 0.26 9.76
C ASP A 76 8.56 1.30 8.68
N SER A 77 9.21 2.38 9.08
CA SER A 77 9.63 3.47 8.17
C SER A 77 10.71 3.06 7.18
N THR A 78 11.52 2.06 7.52
CA THR A 78 12.67 1.61 6.73
C THR A 78 12.28 0.47 5.81
N THR A 79 11.55 -0.52 6.32
CA THR A 79 11.19 -1.72 5.55
C THR A 79 9.83 -1.61 4.87
N ALA A 80 9.02 -0.59 5.21
CA ALA A 80 7.64 -0.44 4.74
C ALA A 80 6.74 -1.66 5.04
N VAL A 81 7.07 -2.43 6.09
CA VAL A 81 6.22 -3.54 6.54
C VAL A 81 5.13 -3.00 7.45
N LEU A 82 3.88 -3.39 7.19
CA LEU A 82 2.78 -3.27 8.12
C LEU A 82 2.78 -4.47 9.05
N THR A 83 2.77 -4.21 10.35
CA THR A 83 2.78 -5.25 11.37
C THR A 83 1.71 -4.96 12.40
N LEU A 84 0.97 -6.00 12.75
CA LEU A 84 -0.14 -5.92 13.66
C LEU A 84 0.20 -6.67 14.95
N TYR A 85 -0.05 -5.98 16.07
CA TYR A 85 0.21 -6.49 17.42
C TYR A 85 -1.05 -6.41 18.26
N GLN A 86 -1.23 -7.42 19.08
CA GLN A 86 -2.22 -7.42 20.15
C GLN A 86 -1.57 -6.86 21.42
N ALA A 87 -1.21 -5.58 21.35
CA ALA A 87 -0.52 -4.87 22.41
C ALA A 87 -0.79 -3.36 22.27
N ALA A 88 -0.35 -2.59 23.27
CA ALA A 88 -0.40 -1.13 23.22
C ALA A 88 0.76 -0.50 22.41
N THR A 89 1.78 -1.30 22.05
CA THR A 89 3.03 -0.85 21.43
C THR A 89 3.37 -1.68 20.19
N CYS A 90 4.20 -1.12 19.30
CA CYS A 90 4.69 -1.78 18.08
C CYS A 90 5.78 -2.84 18.34
N THR A 91 5.66 -3.58 19.45
CA THR A 91 6.68 -4.52 19.92
C THR A 91 6.03 -5.83 20.34
N GLY A 92 6.82 -6.91 20.32
CA GLY A 92 6.37 -8.25 20.69
C GLY A 92 6.16 -9.16 19.49
N THR A 93 5.31 -10.17 19.65
CA THR A 93 5.02 -11.16 18.61
C THR A 93 3.96 -10.64 17.64
N PRO A 94 4.28 -10.50 16.34
CA PRO A 94 3.31 -10.03 15.37
C PRO A 94 2.24 -11.10 15.12
N VAL A 95 0.97 -10.70 15.11
CA VAL A 95 -0.15 -11.59 14.79
C VAL A 95 -0.41 -11.60 13.28
N TRP A 96 -0.06 -10.51 12.59
CA TRP A 96 -0.13 -10.40 11.14
C TRP A 96 0.92 -9.40 10.65
N SER A 97 1.43 -9.63 9.44
CA SER A 97 2.29 -8.67 8.76
C SER A 97 2.07 -8.72 7.25
N ALA A 98 2.32 -7.60 6.57
CA ALA A 98 2.34 -7.51 5.12
C ALA A 98 3.35 -6.46 4.65
N GLN A 99 4.01 -6.75 3.53
CA GLN A 99 4.94 -5.84 2.88
C GLN A 99 4.18 -4.82 2.04
N LEU A 100 4.32 -3.51 2.31
CA LEU A 100 3.84 -2.49 1.39
C LEU A 100 4.80 -2.36 0.19
N PRO A 101 4.28 -2.00 -0.99
CA PRO A 101 5.10 -1.51 -2.08
C PRO A 101 5.93 -0.29 -1.62
N THR A 102 7.26 -0.38 -1.72
CA THR A 102 8.19 0.65 -1.20
C THR A 102 8.07 2.01 -1.89
N ALA A 103 7.46 2.05 -3.08
CA ALA A 103 7.25 3.26 -3.85
C ALA A 103 6.01 4.08 -3.40
N VAL A 104 5.15 3.52 -2.53
CA VAL A 104 3.92 4.19 -2.07
C VAL A 104 4.16 4.88 -0.73
N ASN A 105 3.89 6.18 -0.69
CA ASN A 105 3.91 6.98 0.54
C ASN A 105 2.50 7.10 1.10
N ILE A 106 2.33 6.75 2.38
CA ILE A 106 1.07 6.92 3.12
C ILE A 106 1.27 8.09 4.08
N THR A 107 0.59 9.20 3.84
CA THR A 107 0.75 10.42 4.66
C THR A 107 -0.59 10.93 5.18
N ASN A 108 -0.57 11.64 6.30
CA ASN A 108 -1.62 12.58 6.67
C ASN A 108 -1.02 13.98 6.58
N GLY A 109 -1.40 14.73 5.54
CA GLY A 109 -0.72 15.98 5.20
C GLY A 109 0.77 15.74 4.95
N GLU A 110 1.62 16.32 5.79
CA GLU A 110 3.08 16.17 5.73
C GLU A 110 3.62 15.01 6.60
N THR A 111 2.77 14.40 7.43
CA THR A 111 3.20 13.37 8.38
C THR A 111 3.07 11.98 7.78
N LEU A 112 4.11 11.16 7.88
CA LEU A 112 4.08 9.78 7.41
C LEU A 112 3.22 8.92 8.36
N PHE A 113 2.41 8.01 7.83
CA PHE A 113 1.72 7.01 8.63
C PHE A 113 2.74 6.13 9.36
N SER A 114 2.67 6.16 10.69
CA SER A 114 3.53 5.38 11.59
C SER A 114 2.74 4.24 12.23
N CYS A 115 1.58 4.53 12.82
CA CYS A 115 0.73 3.50 13.40
C CYS A 115 -0.71 3.96 13.65
N LEU A 116 -1.58 2.99 13.90
CA LEU A 116 -2.99 3.13 14.26
C LEU A 116 -3.28 2.26 15.48
N ALA A 117 -3.63 2.89 16.60
CA ALA A 117 -4.03 2.21 17.83
C ALA A 117 -5.56 2.17 17.95
N ILE A 118 -6.11 1.00 18.28
CA ILE A 118 -7.55 0.75 18.39
C ILE A 118 -7.89 0.26 19.80
N SER A 119 -8.93 0.83 20.39
CA SER A 119 -9.49 0.40 21.68
C SER A 119 -10.36 -0.85 21.56
N ASN A 120 -10.70 -1.47 22.68
CA ASN A 120 -11.61 -2.62 22.74
C ASN A 120 -13.02 -2.34 22.17
N ARG A 121 -13.37 -1.06 21.96
CA ARG A 121 -14.62 -0.61 21.31
C ARG A 121 -14.51 -0.52 19.79
N GLY A 122 -13.34 -0.83 19.21
CA GLY A 122 -13.07 -0.69 17.78
C GLY A 122 -12.88 0.76 17.33
N LEU A 123 -12.64 1.69 18.26
CA LEU A 123 -12.42 3.11 17.96
C LEU A 123 -10.92 3.45 17.99
N PRO A 124 -10.43 4.30 17.07
CA PRO A 124 -9.09 4.85 17.13
C PRO A 124 -8.84 5.60 18.44
N VAL A 125 -7.68 5.36 19.06
CA VAL A 125 -7.27 6.03 20.30
C VAL A 125 -5.85 6.56 20.17
N ALA A 126 -5.57 7.69 20.83
CA ALA A 126 -4.23 8.23 20.87
C ALA A 126 -3.39 7.34 21.78
N SER A 127 -2.27 6.85 21.25
CA SER A 127 -1.25 6.18 22.06
C SER A 127 0.06 6.94 21.89
N ASN A 128 1.01 6.74 22.82
CA ASN A 128 2.28 7.48 22.85
C ASN A 128 3.09 7.41 21.53
N SER A 129 2.76 6.50 20.61
CA SER A 129 3.41 6.33 19.31
C SER A 129 2.51 6.61 18.10
N CYS A 130 1.17 6.66 18.28
CA CYS A 130 0.21 6.72 17.17
C CYS A 130 -0.65 7.98 17.24
N ASN A 131 -0.62 8.74 16.15
CA ASN A 131 -1.50 9.88 15.99
C ASN A 131 -2.90 9.41 15.58
N VAL A 132 -3.94 10.02 16.16
CA VAL A 132 -5.32 9.67 15.83
C VAL A 132 -5.70 10.44 14.58
N THR A 133 -5.54 9.81 13.43
CA THR A 133 -6.03 10.40 12.21
C THR A 133 -6.80 9.38 11.41
N SER A 134 -7.96 9.80 10.91
CA SER A 134 -8.88 8.95 10.16
C SER A 134 -8.65 9.02 8.66
N THR A 135 -7.97 10.03 8.14
CA THR A 135 -7.77 10.17 6.69
C THR A 135 -6.29 10.12 6.34
N TYR A 136 -5.92 9.27 5.39
CA TYR A 136 -4.56 9.17 4.87
C TYR A 136 -4.59 9.29 3.35
N THR A 137 -3.59 9.98 2.80
CA THR A 137 -3.34 10.08 1.36
C THR A 137 -2.24 9.10 1.00
N LEU A 138 -2.52 8.19 0.09
CA LEU A 138 -1.54 7.33 -0.54
C LEU A 138 -1.04 8.03 -1.80
N SER A 139 0.27 8.00 -2.08
CA SER A 139 0.84 8.67 -3.25
C SER A 139 2.04 7.92 -3.84
N ILE A 140 2.18 7.98 -5.17
CA ILE A 140 3.29 7.38 -5.93
C ILE A 140 3.55 8.16 -7.23
N GLY A 141 4.75 8.73 -7.39
CA GLY A 141 5.24 9.39 -8.62
C GLY A 141 4.49 10.65 -9.13
N GLY A 142 3.21 10.82 -8.75
CA GLY A 142 2.28 11.84 -9.25
C GLY A 142 0.80 11.43 -9.11
N GLU A 143 0.52 10.14 -8.89
CA GLU A 143 -0.82 9.63 -8.55
C GLU A 143 -1.04 9.71 -7.04
N SER A 144 -2.26 10.04 -6.64
CA SER A 144 -2.69 10.05 -5.24
C SER A 144 -4.10 9.50 -5.08
N ASP A 145 -4.33 8.86 -3.94
CA ASP A 145 -5.64 8.39 -3.52
C ASP A 145 -5.83 8.65 -2.02
N THR A 146 -7.08 8.83 -1.59
CA THR A 146 -7.42 9.19 -0.21
C THR A 146 -8.22 8.08 0.43
N VAL A 147 -7.73 7.59 1.57
CA VAL A 147 -8.32 6.50 2.31
C VAL A 147 -8.76 7.00 3.68
N THR A 148 -10.05 6.84 3.97
CA THR A 148 -10.62 7.11 5.28
C THR A 148 -10.83 5.82 6.07
N ILE A 149 -10.29 5.79 7.29
CA ILE A 149 -10.38 4.75 8.30
C ILE A 149 -11.51 5.11 9.27
N ASN A 150 -12.54 4.25 9.33
CA ASN A 150 -13.72 4.36 10.20
C ASN A 150 -13.81 3.23 11.24
#